data_AF-A0Z1L6-F1
#
_entry.id   AF-A0Z1L6-F1
#
_cell.length_a   1.000
_cell.length_b   1.000
_cell.length_c   1.000
_cell.angle_alpha   90.00
_cell.angle_beta   90.00
_cell.angle_gamma   90.00
#
_symmetry.space_group_name_H-M   'P 1'
#
loop_
_entity.id
_entity.type
_entity.pdbx_description
1 polymer ?
#
loop_
_entity_poly.entity_id
_entity_poly.type
_entity_poly.pdbx_seq_one_letter_code
_entity_poly.pdbx_strand_id
1 'polypeptide(L)'
;MLNNRRKQKGFSLLEAMVAISILGIALGGLYSAASGATRNVRADERYAFAVELGRSLLADNVQVSKSGYSDNGVTAGGFKWSVATRPAPLGRSGLDEGALQEIEIVVSWADGLRDRRIRLDSVVEGLPVDERQL
;
A
#
# COMPACT_ATOMS: atom_id res chain seq x y z
N MET A 1 64.29 -10.38 -44.96
CA MET A 1 62.82 -10.27 -44.83
C MET A 1 62.44 -10.65 -43.40
N LEU A 2 62.12 -9.69 -42.55
CA LEU A 2 61.81 -9.92 -41.13
C LEU A 2 60.34 -10.36 -41.01
N ASN A 3 60.14 -11.64 -40.77
CA ASN A 3 58.81 -12.23 -40.63
C ASN A 3 58.26 -11.89 -39.24
N ASN A 4 57.50 -10.79 -39.14
CA ASN A 4 56.88 -10.35 -37.89
C ASN A 4 55.66 -11.24 -37.59
N ARG A 5 55.89 -12.42 -37.03
CA ARG A 5 54.83 -13.28 -36.49
C ARG A 5 54.17 -12.52 -35.34
N ARG A 6 53.01 -11.90 -35.60
CA ARG A 6 52.09 -11.45 -34.54
C ARG A 6 51.91 -12.61 -33.58
N LYS A 7 52.45 -12.50 -32.36
CA LYS A 7 52.15 -13.44 -31.27
C LYS A 7 50.66 -13.31 -31.00
N GLN A 8 49.86 -14.20 -31.56
CA GLN A 8 48.49 -14.39 -31.12
C GLN A 8 48.56 -14.83 -29.66
N LYS A 9 48.31 -13.90 -28.75
CA LYS A 9 48.09 -14.22 -27.34
C LYS A 9 46.72 -14.89 -27.28
N GLY A 10 46.70 -16.21 -27.40
CA GLY A 10 45.48 -17.00 -27.20
C GLY A 10 44.93 -16.71 -25.80
N PHE A 11 43.61 -16.59 -25.71
CA PHE A 11 42.88 -16.37 -24.46
C PHE A 11 43.31 -17.42 -23.42
N SER A 12 43.74 -16.97 -22.25
CA SER A 12 44.11 -17.90 -21.18
C SER A 12 42.85 -18.59 -20.66
N LEU A 13 42.98 -19.85 -20.24
CA LEU A 13 41.88 -20.59 -19.60
C LEU A 13 41.39 -19.87 -18.33
N LEU A 14 42.32 -19.22 -17.61
CA LEU A 14 42.01 -18.35 -16.48
C LEU A 14 41.18 -17.13 -16.90
N GLU A 15 41.44 -16.57 -18.08
CA GLU A 15 40.77 -15.38 -18.59
C GLU A 15 39.32 -15.67 -18.95
N ALA A 16 39.05 -16.83 -19.57
CA ALA A 16 37.69 -17.31 -19.80
C ALA A 16 36.94 -17.55 -18.48
N MET A 17 37.59 -18.15 -17.47
CA MET A 17 36.98 -18.36 -16.15
C MET A 17 36.67 -17.05 -15.43
N VAL A 18 37.59 -16.09 -15.47
CA VAL A 18 37.39 -14.76 -14.88
C VAL A 18 36.24 -14.04 -15.59
N ALA A 19 36.19 -14.07 -16.93
CA ALA A 19 35.12 -13.46 -17.70
C ALA A 19 33.74 -14.05 -17.35
N ILE A 20 33.63 -15.38 -17.27
CA ILE A 20 32.39 -16.07 -16.87
C ILE A 20 32.02 -15.71 -15.41
N SER A 21 33.01 -15.60 -14.52
CA SER A 21 32.79 -15.24 -13.12
C SER A 21 32.26 -13.81 -12.98
N ILE A 22 32.87 -12.84 -13.67
CA ILE A 22 32.42 -11.44 -13.68
C ILE A 22 31.02 -11.36 -14.29
N LEU A 23 30.77 -12.07 -15.39
CA LEU A 23 29.45 -12.12 -16.01
C LEU A 23 28.39 -12.70 -15.06
N GLY A 24 28.72 -13.76 -14.32
CA GLY A 24 27.82 -14.36 -13.32
C GLY A 24 27.47 -13.39 -12.19
N ILE A 25 28.47 -12.68 -11.65
CA ILE A 25 28.25 -11.65 -10.62
C ILE A 25 27.39 -10.51 -11.16
N ALA A 26 27.67 -10.03 -12.38
CA ALA A 26 26.91 -8.97 -13.03
C ALA A 26 25.44 -9.37 -13.27
N LEU A 27 25.20 -10.61 -13.74
CA LEU A 27 23.85 -11.15 -13.95
C LEU A 27 23.10 -11.32 -12.63
N GLY A 28 23.76 -11.77 -11.57
CA GLY A 28 23.17 -11.85 -10.22
C GLY A 28 22.72 -10.48 -9.72
N GLY A 29 23.57 -9.47 -9.88
CA GLY A 29 23.23 -8.06 -9.62
C GLY A 29 22.01 -7.61 -10.41
N LEU A 30 22.00 -7.85 -11.73
CA LEU A 30 20.89 -7.45 -12.60
C LEU A 30 19.56 -8.13 -12.23
N TYR A 31 19.57 -9.43 -11.95
CA TYR A 31 18.38 -10.16 -11.51
C TYR A 31 17.85 -9.65 -10.18
N SER A 32 18.73 -9.35 -9.22
CA SER A 32 18.31 -8.81 -7.92
C SER A 32 17.69 -7.42 -8.05
N ALA A 33 18.28 -6.53 -8.87
CA ALA A 33 17.76 -5.20 -9.13
C ALA A 33 16.40 -5.23 -9.85
N ALA A 34 16.27 -6.09 -10.86
CA ALA A 34 15.00 -6.27 -11.59
C ALA A 34 13.90 -6.86 -10.69
N SER A 35 14.24 -7.81 -9.82
CA SER A 35 13.33 -8.39 -8.83
C SER A 35 12.90 -7.37 -7.77
N GLY A 36 13.84 -6.53 -7.30
CA GLY A 36 13.55 -5.42 -6.39
C GLY A 36 12.61 -4.38 -7.00
N ALA A 37 12.87 -3.96 -8.24
CA ALA A 37 12.02 -3.03 -8.97
C ALA A 37 10.58 -3.58 -9.14
N THR A 38 10.43 -4.86 -9.48
CA THR A 38 9.11 -5.50 -9.63
C THR A 38 8.35 -5.60 -8.31
N ARG A 39 9.05 -5.89 -7.20
CA ARG A 39 8.45 -5.92 -5.86
C ARG A 39 7.98 -4.54 -5.41
N ASN A 40 8.75 -3.50 -5.71
CA ASN A 40 8.38 -2.12 -5.37
C ASN A 40 7.11 -1.68 -6.10
N VAL A 41 7.01 -1.92 -7.42
CA VAL A 41 5.80 -1.57 -8.20
C VAL A 41 4.55 -2.27 -7.66
N ARG A 42 4.64 -3.56 -7.31
CA ARG A 42 3.49 -4.28 -6.72
C ARG A 42 3.10 -3.74 -5.34
N ALA A 43 4.06 -3.31 -4.52
CA ALA A 43 3.77 -2.70 -3.24
C ALA A 43 3.05 -1.35 -3.41
N ASP A 44 3.45 -0.56 -4.41
CA ASP A 44 2.84 0.72 -4.74
C ASP A 44 1.39 0.56 -5.22
N GLU A 45 1.11 -0.43 -6.09
CA GLU A 45 -0.25 -0.74 -6.54
C GLU A 45 -1.17 -1.14 -5.37
N ARG A 46 -0.70 -1.98 -4.45
CA ARG A 46 -1.50 -2.40 -3.29
C ARG A 46 -1.76 -1.24 -2.33
N TYR A 47 -0.78 -0.35 -2.15
CA TYR A 47 -0.94 0.85 -1.35
C TYR A 47 -1.97 1.79 -1.98
N ALA A 48 -1.89 2.03 -3.29
CA ALA A 48 -2.86 2.85 -4.02
C ALA A 48 -4.28 2.28 -3.89
N PHE A 49 -4.43 0.96 -4.06
CA PHE A 49 -5.71 0.29 -3.84
C PHE A 49 -6.24 0.45 -2.41
N ALA A 50 -5.38 0.32 -1.39
CA ALA A 50 -5.79 0.51 0.00
C ALA A 50 -6.28 1.94 0.27
N VAL A 51 -5.60 2.95 -0.29
CA VAL A 51 -6.02 4.36 -0.20
C VAL A 51 -7.37 4.57 -0.87
N GLU A 52 -7.56 4.01 -2.07
CA GLU A 52 -8.82 4.18 -2.80
C GLU A 52 -9.98 3.46 -2.10
N LEU A 53 -9.75 2.26 -1.56
CA LEU A 53 -10.72 1.56 -0.73
C LEU A 53 -11.11 2.40 0.50
N GLY A 54 -10.12 2.98 1.19
CA GLY A 54 -10.38 3.86 2.34
C GLY A 54 -11.20 5.10 1.95
N ARG A 55 -10.91 5.71 0.80
CA ARG A 55 -11.67 6.87 0.28
C ARG A 55 -13.09 6.49 -0.12
N SER A 56 -13.28 5.33 -0.75
CA SER A 56 -14.62 4.81 -1.08
C SER A 56 -15.44 4.59 0.19
N LEU A 57 -14.86 3.93 1.21
CA LEU A 57 -15.52 3.73 2.50
C LEU A 57 -15.89 5.06 3.17
N LEU A 58 -15.04 6.09 3.05
CA LEU A 58 -15.37 7.43 3.55
C LEU A 58 -16.52 8.05 2.76
N ALA A 59 -16.50 7.95 1.44
CA ALA A 59 -17.52 8.49 0.56
C ALA A 59 -18.90 7.83 0.80
N ASP A 60 -18.91 6.54 1.11
CA ASP A 60 -20.13 5.80 1.45
C ASP A 60 -20.67 6.17 2.84
N ASN A 61 -19.85 6.78 3.70
CA ASN A 61 -20.16 7.13 5.09
C ASN A 61 -20.03 8.63 5.37
N VAL A 62 -20.31 9.49 4.38
CA VAL A 62 -20.31 10.96 4.53
C VAL A 62 -21.39 11.44 5.51
N GLN A 63 -22.42 10.62 5.70
CA GLN A 63 -23.46 10.80 6.70
C GLN A 63 -23.61 9.51 7.48
N VAL A 64 -23.57 9.62 8.80
CA VAL A 64 -23.70 8.48 9.72
C VAL A 64 -24.73 8.79 10.80
N SER A 65 -25.17 7.80 11.55
CA SER A 65 -26.07 8.04 12.69
C SER A 65 -25.38 8.90 13.76
N LYS A 66 -26.13 9.83 14.37
CA LYS A 66 -25.69 10.56 15.59
C LYS A 66 -25.28 9.64 16.73
N SER A 67 -25.83 8.42 16.80
CA SER A 67 -25.45 7.41 17.79
C SER A 67 -24.08 6.77 17.52
N GLY A 68 -23.44 7.10 16.41
CA GLY A 68 -22.24 6.47 15.91
C GLY A 68 -22.53 5.30 14.96
N TYR A 69 -21.49 4.91 14.23
CA TYR A 69 -21.49 3.85 13.25
C TYR A 69 -20.19 3.05 13.34
N SER A 70 -20.26 1.73 13.18
CA SER A 70 -19.09 0.90 13.02
C SER A 70 -19.38 -0.26 12.10
N ASP A 71 -18.42 -0.55 11.22
CA ASP A 71 -18.48 -1.67 10.29
C ASP A 71 -17.07 -2.19 10.00
N ASN A 72 -16.96 -3.42 9.56
CA ASN A 72 -15.68 -4.03 9.19
C ASN A 72 -15.88 -5.15 8.18
N GLY A 73 -14.81 -5.47 7.45
CA GLY A 73 -14.87 -6.54 6.47
C GLY A 73 -13.53 -6.90 5.87
N VAL A 74 -13.60 -7.83 4.92
CA VAL A 74 -12.45 -8.29 4.15
C VAL A 74 -12.84 -8.33 2.68
N THR A 75 -12.03 -7.68 1.83
CA THR A 75 -12.21 -7.75 0.38
C THR A 75 -11.75 -9.11 -0.17
N ALA A 76 -12.18 -9.46 -1.38
CA ALA A 76 -11.67 -10.65 -2.08
C ALA A 76 -10.14 -10.63 -2.26
N GLY A 77 -9.53 -9.43 -2.30
CA GLY A 77 -8.07 -9.24 -2.38
C GLY A 77 -7.32 -9.38 -1.05
N GLY A 78 -8.02 -9.74 0.03
CA GLY A 78 -7.43 -9.94 1.37
C GLY A 78 -7.13 -8.64 2.14
N PHE A 79 -7.65 -7.50 1.69
CA PHE A 79 -7.60 -6.25 2.46
C PHE A 79 -8.65 -6.30 3.55
N LYS A 80 -8.21 -6.21 4.81
CA LYS A 80 -9.08 -6.10 5.98
C LYS A 80 -9.31 -4.63 6.28
N TRP A 81 -10.55 -4.22 6.42
CA TRP A 81 -10.91 -2.84 6.68
C TRP A 81 -11.86 -2.71 7.86
N SER A 82 -11.85 -1.56 8.51
CA SER A 82 -12.79 -1.19 9.56
C SER A 82 -13.11 0.29 9.49
N VAL A 83 -14.37 0.62 9.71
CA VAL A 83 -14.90 1.97 9.89
C VAL A 83 -15.43 2.07 11.32
N ALA A 84 -15.09 3.15 12.01
CA ALA A 84 -15.64 3.45 13.32
C ALA A 84 -15.83 4.95 13.44
N THR A 85 -16.94 5.36 14.04
CA THR A 85 -17.20 6.77 14.34
C THR A 85 -17.37 7.00 15.83
N ARG A 86 -17.08 8.23 16.24
CA ARG A 86 -17.31 8.73 17.59
C ARG A 86 -17.74 10.19 17.54
N PRO A 87 -18.55 10.67 18.50
CA PRO A 87 -18.91 12.08 18.56
C PRO A 87 -17.67 12.98 18.57
N ALA A 88 -17.65 13.98 17.70
CA ALA A 88 -16.57 14.95 17.67
C ALA A 88 -16.64 15.87 18.91
N PRO A 89 -15.50 16.35 19.44
CA PRO A 89 -15.50 17.31 20.54
C PRO A 89 -15.97 18.69 20.05
N LEU A 90 -17.24 19.01 20.30
CA LEU A 90 -17.90 20.21 19.78
C LEU A 90 -17.57 21.50 20.55
N GLY A 91 -17.06 21.44 21.78
CA GLY A 91 -16.77 22.64 22.58
C GLY A 91 -18.00 23.54 22.78
N ARG A 92 -17.88 24.85 22.53
CA ARG A 92 -19.00 25.82 22.60
C ARG A 92 -19.63 26.15 21.24
N SER A 93 -19.62 25.20 20.30
CA SER A 93 -20.14 25.44 18.94
C SER A 93 -21.67 25.52 18.86
N GLY A 94 -22.40 25.16 19.93
CA GLY A 94 -23.87 25.21 19.96
C GLY A 94 -24.56 24.13 19.14
N LEU A 95 -23.79 23.17 18.61
CA LEU A 95 -24.28 21.99 17.89
C LEU A 95 -24.68 20.89 18.89
N ASP A 96 -25.71 20.12 18.54
CA ASP A 96 -26.13 18.95 19.32
C ASP A 96 -25.01 17.92 19.40
N GLU A 97 -24.96 17.17 20.50
CA GLU A 97 -24.03 16.05 20.65
C GLU A 97 -24.18 15.05 19.50
N GLY A 98 -23.05 14.65 18.92
CA GLY A 98 -23.01 13.72 17.80
C GLY A 98 -23.45 14.29 16.46
N ALA A 99 -23.83 15.58 16.35
CA ALA A 99 -24.12 16.23 15.07
C ALA A 99 -22.91 16.27 14.12
N LEU A 100 -21.70 16.23 14.68
CA LEU A 100 -20.48 15.89 13.95
C LEU A 100 -19.88 14.63 14.56
N GLN A 101 -19.42 13.74 13.68
CA GLN A 101 -18.79 12.49 14.06
C GLN A 101 -17.38 12.49 13.50
N GLU A 102 -16.39 12.22 14.34
CA GLU A 102 -15.08 11.81 13.86
C GLU A 102 -15.18 10.39 13.32
N ILE A 103 -14.80 10.19 12.06
CA ILE A 103 -14.76 8.89 11.41
C ILE A 103 -13.32 8.46 11.23
N GLU A 104 -13.03 7.24 11.66
CA GLU A 104 -11.76 6.55 11.49
C GLU A 104 -11.96 5.38 10.54
N ILE A 105 -11.14 5.33 9.49
CA ILE A 105 -11.10 4.22 8.55
C ILE A 105 -9.70 3.63 8.54
N VAL A 106 -9.61 2.34 8.79
CA VAL A 106 -8.36 1.58 8.75
C VAL A 106 -8.46 0.55 7.67
N VAL A 107 -7.44 0.48 6.81
CA VAL A 107 -7.28 -0.60 5.83
C VAL A 107 -5.92 -1.24 6.02
N SER A 108 -5.88 -2.57 6.13
CA SER A 108 -4.67 -3.35 6.34
C SER A 108 -4.57 -4.52 5.38
N TRP A 109 -3.34 -4.88 4.99
CA TRP A 109 -3.05 -5.99 4.10
C TRP A 109 -1.66 -6.57 4.36
N ALA A 110 -1.50 -7.84 3.99
CA ALA A 110 -0.21 -8.50 4.03
C ALA A 110 0.67 -8.05 2.85
N ASP A 111 1.90 -7.65 3.15
CA ASP A 111 2.97 -7.32 2.22
C ASP A 111 4.21 -8.19 2.54
N GLY A 112 4.23 -9.40 1.99
CA GLY A 112 5.24 -10.40 2.30
C GLY A 112 5.13 -10.88 3.76
N LEU A 113 6.15 -10.57 4.57
CA LEU A 113 6.19 -10.90 6.00
C LEU A 113 5.68 -9.77 6.91
N ARG A 114 5.32 -8.62 6.34
CA ARG A 114 4.87 -7.44 7.10
C ARG A 114 3.40 -7.19 6.82
N ASP A 115 2.65 -6.85 7.86
CA ASP A 115 1.33 -6.26 7.68
C ASP A 115 1.48 -4.74 7.52
N ARG A 116 0.96 -4.21 6.41
CA ARG A 116 0.85 -2.76 6.20
C ARG A 116 -0.55 -2.31 6.55
N ARG A 117 -0.66 -1.05 6.94
CA ARG A 117 -1.93 -0.38 7.13
C ARG A 117 -1.87 1.07 6.67
N ILE A 118 -3.02 1.57 6.27
CA ILE A 118 -3.31 2.99 6.21
C ILE A 118 -4.41 3.33 7.21
N ARG A 119 -4.49 4.60 7.57
CA ARG A 119 -5.54 5.17 8.39
C ARG A 119 -5.98 6.49 7.76
N LEU A 120 -7.29 6.66 7.59
CA LEU A 120 -7.90 7.92 7.19
C LEU A 120 -8.79 8.38 8.34
N ASP A 121 -8.56 9.62 8.78
CA ASP A 121 -9.37 10.28 9.79
C ASP A 121 -10.09 11.45 9.11
N SER A 122 -11.39 11.58 9.39
CA SER A 122 -12.20 12.68 8.86
C SER A 122 -13.29 13.07 9.85
N VAL A 123 -14.09 14.07 9.47
CA VAL A 123 -15.29 14.48 10.20
C VAL A 123 -16.46 14.44 9.23
N VAL A 124 -17.53 13.80 9.65
CA VAL A 124 -18.75 13.58 8.86
C VAL A 124 -19.98 14.04 9.64
N GLU A 125 -21.07 14.27 8.93
CA GLU A 125 -22.32 14.71 9.53
C GLU A 125 -23.00 13.55 10.27
N GLY A 126 -23.45 13.81 11.49
CA GLY A 126 -24.30 12.90 12.24
C GLY A 126 -25.76 13.25 12.03
N LEU A 127 -26.49 12.37 11.35
CA LEU A 127 -27.93 12.50 11.16
C LEU A 127 -28.70 11.84 12.31
N PRO A 128 -29.81 12.45 12.76
CA PRO A 128 -30.74 11.76 13.66
C PRO A 128 -31.25 10.50 12.96
N VAL A 129 -31.45 9.42 13.72
CA VAL A 129 -32.04 8.19 13.20
C VAL A 129 -33.44 8.53 12.68
N ASP A 130 -33.68 8.39 11.37
CA ASP A 130 -35.00 8.67 10.80
C ASP A 130 -35.95 7.53 11.23
N GLU A 131 -36.78 7.78 12.25
CA GLU A 131 -37.78 6.83 12.78
C GLU A 131 -38.92 6.54 11.77
N ARG A 132 -38.84 7.01 10.53
CA ARG A 132 -39.94 6.98 9.53
C ARG A 132 -39.94 5.78 8.59
N GLN A 133 -39.47 4.62 9.05
CA GLN A 133 -39.64 3.35 8.31
C GLN A 133 -40.13 2.17 9.18
N LEU A 134 -40.82 2.44 10.29
CA LEU A 134 -41.63 1.44 11.00
C LEU A 134 -43.09 1.50 10.59
#